data_AF-A0A1M6UAZ8-F1
#
_entry.id   AF-A0A1M6UAZ8-F1
#
_cell.length_a   1.000
_cell.length_b   1.000
_cell.length_c   1.000
_cell.angle_alpha   90.00
_cell.angle_beta   90.00
_cell.angle_gamma   90.00
#
_symmetry.space_group_name_H-M   'P 1'
#
loop_
_entity.id
_entity.type
_entity.pdbx_description
1 polymer ?
#
loop_
_entity_poly.entity_id
_entity_poly.type
_entity_poly.pdbx_seq_one_letter_code
_entity_poly.pdbx_strand_id
1 'polypeptide(L)'
;MAEGFNLNQKSTELLNQLDLYIKKHLDELTDQLSDCISKYGELIYEMQKTGEKGAIAYLQFSLLRTNILLNKHELRLDAFDENWYLDTVECSGSYEVNEVLKYLTEFSDMVETLRKESPMRTTLREAQSRIFEESQKYQIFLAELIRLGMRKVFQTEGYRKIVKAPVFVVCIGGLLDRVDILYKEDITEKDFREVRRYLQSKEQIVFNHEIYEKLDLSRGNYDGLKFLYSSFAGSDFTESSWNKGQLLFSDFSKCILKNTNMEETQFFEVNFSGAALEHVSFAGSKLSQVSFEGATLSNVDFDGALLVEEVNFNNAVLENTRIPESR
;
A
#
# COMPACT_ATOMS: atom_id res chain seq x y z
N MET A 1 -6.18 -46.63 -1.12
CA MET A 1 -5.08 -45.83 -1.72
C MET A 1 -5.61 -44.42 -1.82
N ALA A 2 -5.33 -43.59 -0.81
CA ALA A 2 -5.69 -42.17 -0.86
C ALA A 2 -4.67 -41.49 -1.77
N GLU A 3 -5.10 -41.11 -2.97
CA GLU A 3 -4.32 -40.23 -3.83
C GLU A 3 -3.90 -39.02 -3.01
N GLY A 4 -2.62 -38.64 -3.13
CA GLY A 4 -2.05 -37.53 -2.38
C GLY A 4 -2.72 -36.22 -2.75
N PHE A 5 -3.81 -35.88 -2.05
CA PHE A 5 -4.42 -34.56 -2.11
C PHE A 5 -3.42 -33.53 -1.58
N ASN A 6 -2.79 -32.82 -2.50
CA ASN A 6 -1.79 -31.83 -2.17
C ASN A 6 -2.48 -30.48 -1.87
N LEU A 7 -2.68 -30.17 -0.60
CA LEU A 7 -3.24 -28.89 -0.16
C LEU A 7 -2.50 -27.67 -0.76
N ASN A 8 -1.19 -27.78 -1.03
CA ASN A 8 -0.44 -26.69 -1.67
C ASN A 8 -0.84 -26.51 -3.15
N GLN A 9 -1.18 -27.61 -3.83
CA GLN A 9 -1.70 -27.53 -5.20
C GLN A 9 -3.07 -26.87 -5.21
N LYS A 10 -3.97 -27.24 -4.28
CA LYS A 10 -5.29 -26.63 -4.18
C LYS A 10 -5.21 -25.14 -3.80
N SER A 11 -4.34 -24.79 -2.85
CA SER A 11 -4.05 -23.40 -2.48
C SER A 11 -3.65 -22.59 -3.72
N THR A 12 -2.64 -23.05 -4.47
CA THR A 12 -2.19 -22.37 -5.70
C THR A 12 -3.31 -22.25 -6.73
N GLU A 13 -4.11 -23.29 -6.94
CA GLU A 13 -5.24 -23.28 -7.88
C GLU A 13 -6.28 -22.20 -7.50
N LEU A 14 -6.69 -22.16 -6.24
CA LEU A 14 -7.70 -21.21 -5.75
C LEU A 14 -7.19 -19.77 -5.80
N LEU A 15 -5.93 -19.53 -5.44
CA LEU A 15 -5.32 -18.20 -5.51
C LEU A 15 -5.20 -17.70 -6.96
N ASN A 16 -4.89 -18.58 -7.91
CA ASN A 16 -4.89 -18.22 -9.34
C ASN A 16 -6.30 -17.88 -9.84
N GLN A 17 -7.32 -18.63 -9.41
CA GLN A 17 -8.72 -18.31 -9.74
C GLN A 17 -9.16 -16.97 -9.15
N LEU A 18 -8.77 -16.70 -7.90
CA LEU A 18 -9.03 -15.43 -7.23
C LEU A 18 -8.34 -14.26 -7.94
N ASP A 19 -7.07 -14.39 -8.29
CA ASP A 19 -6.31 -13.37 -9.02
C ASP A 19 -6.98 -13.01 -10.36
N LEU A 20 -7.36 -14.02 -11.14
CA LEU A 20 -8.09 -13.82 -12.40
C LEU A 20 -9.46 -13.16 -12.18
N TYR A 21 -10.16 -13.52 -11.10
CA TYR A 21 -11.45 -12.93 -10.76
C TYR A 21 -11.30 -11.45 -10.40
N ILE A 22 -10.37 -11.10 -9.49
CA ILE A 22 -10.13 -9.72 -9.07
C ILE A 22 -9.72 -8.86 -10.26
N LYS A 23 -8.80 -9.33 -11.11
CA LYS A 23 -8.39 -8.59 -12.31
C LYS A 23 -9.55 -8.27 -13.25
N LYS A 24 -10.50 -9.20 -13.41
CA LYS A 24 -11.66 -9.03 -14.27
C LYS A 24 -12.72 -8.11 -13.67
N HIS A 25 -12.85 -8.09 -12.34
CA HIS A 25 -13.92 -7.41 -11.61
C HIS A 25 -13.41 -6.24 -10.74
N LEU A 26 -12.20 -5.73 -10.99
CA LEU A 26 -11.55 -4.73 -10.14
C LEU A 26 -12.39 -3.47 -9.98
N ASP A 27 -12.98 -2.98 -11.07
CA ASP A 27 -13.83 -1.77 -11.02
C ASP A 27 -15.07 -1.97 -10.15
N GLU A 28 -15.78 -3.09 -10.33
CA GLU A 28 -16.97 -3.44 -9.55
C GLU A 28 -16.63 -3.59 -8.06
N LEU A 29 -15.54 -4.30 -7.74
CA LEU A 29 -15.11 -4.52 -6.35
C LEU A 29 -14.66 -3.22 -5.67
N THR A 30 -13.98 -2.33 -6.41
CA THR A 30 -13.57 -1.02 -5.88
C THR A 30 -14.76 -0.07 -5.71
N ASP A 31 -15.79 -0.16 -6.56
CA ASP A 31 -17.04 0.59 -6.39
C ASP A 31 -17.81 0.10 -5.14
N GLN A 32 -17.88 -1.21 -4.92
CA GLN A 32 -18.47 -1.78 -3.70
C GLN A 32 -17.76 -1.32 -2.42
N LEU A 33 -16.41 -1.30 -2.44
CA LEU A 33 -15.63 -0.75 -1.33
C LEU A 33 -15.95 0.74 -1.12
N SER A 34 -15.98 1.52 -2.19
CA SER A 34 -16.29 2.95 -2.17
C SER A 34 -17.66 3.22 -1.54
N ASP A 35 -18.68 2.47 -1.92
CA ASP A 35 -20.02 2.56 -1.36
C ASP A 35 -20.06 2.16 0.13
N CYS A 36 -19.33 1.11 0.51
CA CYS A 36 -19.22 0.66 1.89
C CYS A 36 -18.59 1.75 2.77
N ILE A 37 -17.44 2.28 2.36
CA ILE A 37 -16.73 3.32 3.12
C ILE A 37 -17.48 4.64 3.12
N SER A 38 -18.20 4.98 2.05
CA SER A 38 -19.09 6.15 2.05
C SER A 38 -20.19 6.03 3.11
N LYS A 39 -20.90 4.88 3.17
CA LYS A 39 -21.93 4.63 4.20
C LYS A 39 -21.34 4.63 5.61
N TYR A 40 -20.19 4.00 5.80
CA TYR A 40 -19.52 3.99 7.10
C TYR A 40 -19.02 5.39 7.51
N GLY A 41 -18.59 6.20 6.55
CA GLY A 41 -18.24 7.60 6.77
C GLY A 41 -19.41 8.46 7.24
N GLU A 42 -20.62 8.23 6.74
CA GLU A 42 -21.82 8.90 7.27
C GLU A 42 -22.11 8.51 8.73
N LEU A 43 -21.90 7.25 9.10
CA LEU A 43 -22.01 6.81 10.50
C LEU A 43 -21.00 7.55 11.40
N ILE A 44 -19.73 7.58 11.00
CA ILE A 44 -18.68 8.30 11.72
C ILE A 44 -19.05 9.78 11.86
N TYR A 45 -19.48 10.40 10.76
CA TYR A 45 -19.83 11.81 10.72
C TYR A 45 -20.99 12.15 11.66
N GLU A 46 -22.04 11.32 11.72
CA GLU A 46 -23.14 11.54 12.66
C GLU A 46 -22.70 11.41 14.13
N MET A 47 -21.82 10.45 14.45
CA MET A 47 -21.22 10.36 15.79
C MET A 47 -20.32 11.56 16.13
N GLN A 48 -19.66 12.14 15.13
CA GLN A 48 -18.86 13.37 15.30
C GLN A 48 -19.75 14.59 15.57
N LYS A 49 -20.92 14.68 14.93
CA LYS A 49 -21.89 15.76 15.16
C LYS A 49 -22.53 15.71 16.54
N THR A 50 -22.79 14.53 17.08
CA THR A 50 -23.31 14.36 18.44
C THR A 50 -22.23 14.56 19.52
N GLY A 51 -20.95 14.64 19.11
CA GLY A 51 -19.80 14.77 20.01
C GLY A 51 -19.41 13.46 20.69
N GLU A 52 -19.99 12.33 20.28
CA GLU A 52 -19.64 11.00 20.78
C GLU A 52 -18.27 10.56 20.27
N LYS A 53 -17.92 10.90 19.03
CA LYS A 53 -16.66 10.52 18.40
C LYS A 53 -15.82 11.75 18.04
N GLY A 54 -14.52 11.68 18.35
CA GLY A 54 -13.56 12.71 17.99
C GLY A 54 -13.03 12.59 16.56
N ALA A 55 -11.90 13.24 16.30
CA ALA A 55 -11.18 13.10 15.05
C ALA A 55 -10.65 11.67 14.89
N ILE A 56 -10.83 11.07 13.71
CA ILE A 56 -10.39 9.70 13.45
C ILE A 56 -8.93 9.69 13.03
N ALA A 57 -8.11 8.88 13.69
CA ALA A 57 -6.72 8.63 13.32
C ALA A 57 -6.54 7.29 12.60
N TYR A 58 -7.39 6.29 12.84
CA TYR A 58 -7.28 4.97 12.22
C TYR A 58 -8.62 4.47 11.68
N LEU A 59 -8.63 4.01 10.43
CA LEU A 59 -9.64 3.08 9.92
C LEU A 59 -9.00 1.71 9.75
N GLN A 60 -9.41 0.77 10.59
CA GLN A 60 -8.87 -0.59 10.57
C GLN A 60 -9.87 -1.56 9.94
N PHE A 61 -9.39 -2.30 8.94
CA PHE A 61 -10.03 -3.49 8.40
C PHE A 61 -9.49 -4.72 9.14
N SER A 62 -10.36 -5.41 9.87
CA SER A 62 -9.99 -6.56 10.69
C SER A 62 -10.53 -7.86 10.10
N LEU A 63 -9.62 -8.76 9.71
CA LEU A 63 -9.98 -10.14 9.35
C LEU A 63 -10.03 -10.98 10.63
N LEU A 64 -11.23 -11.18 11.17
CA LEU A 64 -11.41 -11.90 12.44
C LEU A 64 -11.26 -13.41 12.24
N ARG A 65 -10.42 -14.05 13.05
CA ARG A 65 -10.29 -15.53 13.07
C ARG A 65 -11.63 -16.22 13.33
N THR A 66 -12.48 -15.63 14.18
CA THR A 66 -13.83 -16.13 14.44
C THR A 66 -14.70 -16.08 13.19
N ASN A 67 -14.60 -15.03 12.37
CA ASN A 67 -15.34 -14.92 11.12
C ASN A 67 -14.89 -15.99 10.12
N ILE A 68 -13.58 -16.24 10.01
CA ILE A 68 -13.05 -17.32 9.16
C ILE A 68 -13.62 -18.68 9.59
N LEU A 69 -13.57 -19.01 10.89
CA LEU A 69 -14.06 -20.30 11.39
C LEU A 69 -15.59 -20.48 11.25
N LEU A 70 -16.33 -19.38 11.26
CA LEU A 70 -17.78 -19.37 11.08
C LEU A 70 -18.20 -19.22 9.61
N ASN A 71 -17.24 -19.18 8.67
CA ASN A 71 -17.46 -18.89 7.26
C ASN A 71 -18.25 -17.58 7.03
N LYS A 72 -18.03 -16.58 7.90
CA LYS A 72 -18.59 -15.23 7.75
C LYS A 72 -17.66 -14.40 6.88
N HIS A 73 -18.06 -14.10 5.65
CA HIS A 73 -17.20 -13.44 4.66
C HIS A 73 -17.25 -11.91 4.78
N GLU A 74 -16.81 -11.39 5.92
CA GLU A 74 -16.74 -9.95 6.14
C GLU A 74 -15.46 -9.56 6.88
N LEU A 75 -14.98 -8.34 6.58
CA LEU A 75 -14.03 -7.62 7.40
C LEU A 75 -14.79 -6.76 8.39
N ARG A 76 -14.35 -6.77 9.66
CA ARG A 76 -14.83 -5.78 10.63
C ARG A 76 -14.13 -4.45 10.34
N LEU A 77 -14.89 -3.37 10.30
CA LEU A 77 -14.36 -2.01 10.19
C LEU A 77 -14.40 -1.38 11.57
N ASP A 78 -13.30 -0.75 11.98
CA ASP A 78 -13.25 0.03 13.21
C ASP A 78 -12.62 1.40 12.94
N ALA A 79 -13.22 2.45 13.50
CA ALA A 79 -12.72 3.81 13.43
C ALA A 79 -12.24 4.22 14.83
N PHE A 80 -10.95 4.49 14.96
CA PHE A 80 -10.31 4.87 16.21
C PHE A 80 -9.79 6.31 16.17
N ASP A 81 -9.80 6.97 17.32
CA ASP A 81 -9.03 8.20 17.56
C ASP A 81 -7.51 7.90 17.69
N GLU A 82 -6.73 8.90 18.08
CA GLU A 82 -5.27 8.78 18.24
C GLU A 82 -4.82 7.78 19.32
N ASN A 83 -5.73 7.39 20.23
CA ASN A 83 -5.47 6.39 21.26
C ASN A 83 -5.63 4.95 20.73
N TRP A 84 -6.07 4.79 19.47
CA TRP A 84 -6.20 3.51 18.78
C TRP A 84 -7.01 2.50 19.61
N TYR A 85 -6.41 1.39 20.06
CA TYR A 85 -7.10 0.37 20.86
C TYR A 85 -7.48 0.81 22.28
N LEU A 86 -6.99 1.96 22.73
CA LEU A 86 -7.41 2.58 24.00
C LEU A 86 -8.58 3.56 23.82
N ASP A 87 -9.04 3.77 22.58
CA ASP A 87 -10.29 4.47 22.30
C ASP A 87 -11.46 3.67 22.90
N THR A 88 -12.22 4.32 23.78
CA THR A 88 -13.32 3.68 24.51
C THR A 88 -14.67 3.80 23.80
N VAL A 89 -14.75 4.60 22.74
CA VAL A 89 -15.98 4.81 21.98
C VAL A 89 -15.98 3.88 20.77
N GLU A 90 -16.77 2.81 20.83
CA GLU A 90 -16.92 1.90 19.70
C GLU A 90 -17.59 2.60 18.52
N CYS A 91 -16.91 2.58 17.37
CA CYS A 91 -17.47 2.99 16.09
C CYS A 91 -17.08 1.92 15.08
N SER A 92 -18.00 1.02 14.79
CA SER A 92 -17.68 -0.20 14.03
C SER A 92 -18.72 -0.50 12.95
N GLY A 93 -18.25 -1.11 11.88
CA GLY A 93 -19.05 -1.55 10.76
C GLY A 93 -18.58 -2.90 10.22
N SER A 94 -19.14 -3.31 9.10
CA SER A 94 -18.70 -4.49 8.37
C SER A 94 -18.59 -4.20 6.88
N TYR A 95 -17.61 -4.84 6.25
CA TYR A 95 -17.43 -4.85 4.81
C TYR A 95 -17.47 -6.29 4.31
N GLU A 96 -18.50 -6.61 3.53
CA GLU A 96 -18.66 -7.93 2.93
C GLU A 96 -17.62 -8.14 1.82
N VAL A 97 -16.99 -9.32 1.82
CA VAL A 97 -15.92 -9.71 0.90
C VAL A 97 -16.13 -11.16 0.42
N ASN A 98 -17.39 -11.51 0.15
CA ASN A 98 -17.84 -12.84 -0.27
C ASN A 98 -17.05 -13.34 -1.49
N GLU A 99 -16.78 -12.44 -2.42
CA GLU A 99 -16.09 -12.67 -3.68
C GLU A 99 -14.66 -13.19 -3.46
N VAL A 100 -14.02 -12.78 -2.36
CA VAL A 100 -12.65 -13.18 -2.00
C VAL A 100 -12.67 -14.38 -1.06
N LEU A 101 -13.44 -14.33 0.02
CA LEU A 101 -13.38 -15.34 1.09
C LEU A 101 -14.14 -16.63 0.76
N LYS A 102 -14.96 -16.68 -0.30
CA LYS A 102 -15.52 -17.95 -0.82
C LYS A 102 -14.44 -18.97 -1.19
N TYR A 103 -13.32 -18.52 -1.75
CA TYR A 103 -12.21 -19.38 -2.13
C TYR A 103 -11.48 -19.93 -0.90
N LEU A 104 -11.30 -19.12 0.14
CA LEU A 104 -10.78 -19.59 1.43
C LEU A 104 -11.72 -20.61 2.09
N THR A 105 -13.03 -20.45 1.91
CA THR A 105 -14.02 -21.41 2.42
C THR A 105 -13.89 -22.75 1.71
N GLU A 106 -13.73 -22.76 0.38
CA GLU A 106 -13.48 -23.99 -0.38
C GLU A 106 -12.20 -24.71 0.09
N PHE A 107 -11.13 -23.96 0.38
CA PHE A 107 -9.94 -24.53 0.98
C PHE A 107 -10.20 -25.10 2.38
N SER A 108 -10.94 -24.36 3.21
CA SER A 108 -11.28 -24.76 4.59
C SER A 108 -12.13 -26.04 4.63
N ASP A 109 -13.09 -26.17 3.73
CA ASP A 109 -13.92 -27.36 3.57
C ASP A 109 -13.09 -28.59 3.18
N MET A 110 -12.07 -28.40 2.34
CA MET A 110 -11.12 -29.46 2.00
C MET A 110 -10.26 -29.88 3.20
N VAL A 111 -9.76 -28.92 3.97
CA VAL A 111 -8.99 -29.19 5.20
C VAL A 111 -9.84 -29.98 6.22
N GLU A 112 -11.10 -29.59 6.40
CA GLU A 112 -12.02 -30.28 7.30
C GLU A 112 -12.39 -31.68 6.80
N THR A 113 -12.53 -31.87 5.49
CA THR A 113 -12.76 -33.19 4.88
C THR A 113 -11.58 -34.12 5.17
N LEU A 114 -10.34 -33.68 4.92
CA LEU A 114 -9.13 -34.45 5.22
C LEU A 114 -8.99 -34.76 6.71
N ARG A 115 -9.36 -33.82 7.59
CA ARG A 115 -9.37 -34.02 9.04
C ARG A 115 -10.36 -35.12 9.45
N LYS A 116 -11.57 -35.13 8.86
CA LYS A 116 -12.59 -36.16 9.12
C LYS A 116 -12.18 -37.54 8.61
N GLU A 117 -11.49 -37.60 7.47
CA GLU A 117 -11.00 -38.85 6.88
C GLU A 117 -9.78 -39.44 7.61
N SER A 118 -8.99 -38.61 8.32
CA SER A 118 -7.82 -39.06 9.08
C SER A 118 -7.71 -38.43 10.49
N PRO A 119 -8.65 -38.71 11.42
CA PRO A 119 -8.73 -38.01 12.71
C PRO A 119 -7.52 -38.20 13.61
N MET A 120 -6.81 -39.34 13.50
CA MET A 120 -5.60 -39.62 14.28
C MET A 120 -4.34 -38.91 13.75
N ARG A 121 -4.40 -38.31 12.55
CA ARG A 121 -3.24 -37.67 11.90
C ARG A 121 -3.30 -36.15 11.91
N THR A 122 -4.47 -35.56 12.12
CA THR A 122 -4.62 -34.09 12.12
C THR A 122 -5.63 -33.68 13.18
N THR A 123 -5.14 -32.95 14.18
CA THR A 123 -5.96 -32.39 15.24
C THR A 123 -6.79 -31.20 14.74
N LEU A 124 -7.86 -30.84 15.46
CA LEU A 124 -8.63 -29.62 15.16
C LEU A 124 -7.74 -28.37 15.15
N ARG A 125 -6.79 -28.29 16.09
CA ARG A 125 -5.85 -27.17 16.19
C ARG A 125 -4.95 -27.06 14.97
N GLU A 126 -4.44 -28.18 14.46
CA GLU A 126 -3.60 -28.19 13.25
C GLU A 126 -4.39 -27.80 12.01
N ALA A 127 -5.64 -28.27 11.88
CA ALA A 127 -6.52 -27.88 10.79
C ALA A 127 -6.80 -26.37 10.81
N GLN A 128 -7.14 -25.81 11.98
CA GLN A 128 -7.36 -24.38 12.15
C GLN A 128 -6.09 -23.56 11.86
N SER A 129 -4.91 -24.00 12.32
CA SER A 129 -3.64 -23.34 12.01
C SER A 129 -3.40 -23.24 10.51
N ARG A 130 -3.65 -24.33 9.76
CA ARG A 130 -3.51 -24.35 8.30
C ARG A 130 -4.46 -23.38 7.62
N ILE A 131 -5.70 -23.28 8.09
CA ILE A 131 -6.69 -22.33 7.56
C ILE A 131 -6.24 -20.89 7.82
N PHE A 132 -5.71 -20.57 9.00
CA PHE A 132 -5.23 -19.22 9.32
C PHE A 132 -3.94 -18.85 8.59
N GLU A 133 -3.03 -19.80 8.38
CA GLU A 133 -1.84 -19.61 7.54
C GLU A 133 -2.25 -19.35 6.09
N GLU A 134 -3.24 -20.10 5.59
CA GLU A 134 -3.78 -19.90 4.26
C GLU A 134 -4.49 -18.54 4.13
N SER A 135 -5.25 -18.11 5.13
CA SER A 135 -5.99 -16.83 5.11
C SER A 135 -5.09 -15.61 4.94
N GLN A 136 -3.82 -15.68 5.36
CA GLN A 136 -2.85 -14.59 5.15
C GLN A 136 -2.63 -14.31 3.66
N LYS A 137 -2.72 -15.32 2.79
CA LYS A 137 -2.59 -15.15 1.34
C LYS A 137 -3.77 -14.36 0.77
N TYR A 138 -4.98 -14.61 1.28
CA TYR A 138 -6.20 -13.90 0.88
C TYR A 138 -6.21 -12.46 1.41
N GLN A 139 -5.64 -12.21 2.60
CA GLN A 139 -5.47 -10.86 3.14
C GLN A 139 -4.62 -9.98 2.21
N ILE A 140 -3.62 -10.54 1.52
CA ILE A 140 -2.81 -9.78 0.53
C ILE A 140 -3.69 -9.26 -0.61
N PHE A 141 -4.60 -10.08 -1.14
CA PHE A 141 -5.55 -9.66 -2.18
C PHE A 141 -6.52 -8.59 -1.67
N LEU A 142 -7.02 -8.73 -0.44
CA LEU A 142 -7.89 -7.73 0.20
C LEU A 142 -7.16 -6.40 0.43
N ALA A 143 -5.92 -6.47 0.92
CA ALA A 143 -5.05 -5.31 1.11
C ALA A 143 -4.85 -4.55 -0.19
N GLU A 144 -4.57 -5.26 -1.29
CA GLU A 144 -4.38 -4.65 -2.61
C GLU A 144 -5.68 -4.05 -3.17
N LEU A 145 -6.79 -4.78 -3.05
CA LEU A 145 -8.10 -4.27 -3.46
C LEU A 145 -8.45 -2.97 -2.73
N ILE A 146 -8.25 -2.94 -1.40
CA ILE A 146 -8.53 -1.75 -0.59
C ILE A 146 -7.60 -0.61 -0.99
N ARG A 147 -6.29 -0.88 -1.11
CA ARG A 147 -5.29 0.11 -1.52
C ARG A 147 -5.64 0.77 -2.86
N LEU A 148 -5.98 -0.01 -3.88
CA LEU A 148 -6.37 0.51 -5.19
C LEU A 148 -7.71 1.26 -5.12
N GLY A 149 -8.67 0.73 -4.36
CA GLY A 149 -9.98 1.33 -4.20
C GLY A 149 -9.98 2.65 -3.44
N MET A 150 -8.95 2.93 -2.61
CA MET A 150 -8.84 4.20 -1.89
C MET A 150 -8.91 5.42 -2.83
N ARG A 151 -8.41 5.33 -4.07
CA ARG A 151 -8.48 6.41 -5.07
C ARG A 151 -9.93 6.83 -5.36
N LYS A 152 -10.88 5.89 -5.39
CA LYS A 152 -12.32 6.16 -5.54
C LYS A 152 -12.93 6.63 -4.23
N VAL A 153 -12.53 6.03 -3.11
CA VAL A 153 -13.00 6.40 -1.76
C VAL A 153 -12.80 7.89 -1.46
N PHE A 154 -11.68 8.50 -1.83
CA PHE A 154 -11.43 9.94 -1.63
C PHE A 154 -12.44 10.87 -2.33
N GLN A 155 -13.10 10.35 -3.35
CA GLN A 155 -14.09 11.10 -4.12
C GLN A 155 -15.48 11.03 -3.49
N THR A 156 -15.71 10.08 -2.58
CA THR A 156 -17.00 9.91 -1.92
C THR A 156 -17.31 11.03 -0.93
N GLU A 157 -18.59 11.36 -0.83
CA GLU A 157 -19.06 12.38 0.11
C GLU A 157 -18.88 11.92 1.56
N GLY A 158 -19.20 10.66 1.87
CA GLY A 158 -19.06 10.10 3.22
C GLY A 158 -17.63 10.17 3.75
N TYR A 159 -16.62 9.86 2.92
CA TYR A 159 -15.21 9.98 3.33
C TYR A 159 -14.77 11.42 3.59
N ARG A 160 -15.21 12.36 2.74
CA ARG A 160 -14.84 13.78 2.83
C ARG A 160 -15.42 14.48 4.05
N LYS A 161 -16.57 14.03 4.54
CA LYS A 161 -17.23 14.58 5.74
C LYS A 161 -16.54 14.21 7.05
N ILE A 162 -15.82 13.08 7.10
CA ILE A 162 -15.14 12.62 8.31
C ILE A 162 -14.08 13.64 8.73
N VAL A 163 -14.18 14.11 9.97
CA VAL A 163 -13.11 14.86 10.62
C VAL A 163 -11.99 13.88 10.98
N LYS A 164 -10.81 14.10 10.40
CA LYS A 164 -9.63 13.23 10.57
C LYS A 164 -8.61 13.90 11.49
N ALA A 165 -7.86 13.09 12.22
CA ALA A 165 -6.71 13.55 12.98
C ALA A 165 -5.59 13.98 12.02
N PRO A 166 -4.59 14.77 12.48
CA PRO A 166 -3.48 15.21 11.64
C PRO A 166 -2.71 14.08 10.97
N VAL A 167 -2.66 12.91 11.62
CA VAL A 167 -2.20 11.65 11.03
C VAL A 167 -3.40 10.72 10.95
N PHE A 168 -3.75 10.32 9.74
CA PHE A 168 -4.86 9.40 9.47
C PHE A 168 -4.33 8.19 8.69
N VAL A 169 -4.66 7.00 9.14
CA VAL A 169 -4.14 5.74 8.60
C VAL A 169 -5.27 4.79 8.30
N VAL A 170 -5.24 4.18 7.11
CA VAL A 170 -6.05 3.02 6.78
C VAL A 170 -5.16 1.79 6.82
N CYS A 171 -5.56 0.78 7.58
CA CYS A 171 -4.76 -0.43 7.75
C CYS A 171 -5.63 -1.69 7.72
N ILE A 172 -5.00 -2.84 7.47
CA ILE A 172 -5.64 -4.15 7.51
C ILE A 172 -4.82 -5.11 8.37
N GLY A 173 -5.49 -6.00 9.11
CA GLY A 173 -4.82 -7.05 9.86
C GLY A 173 -5.74 -7.82 10.80
N GLY A 174 -5.15 -8.45 11.81
CA GLY A 174 -5.91 -8.99 12.93
C GLY A 174 -6.33 -7.88 13.89
N LEU A 175 -7.49 -8.04 14.52
CA LEU A 175 -7.86 -7.16 15.64
C LEU A 175 -6.90 -7.39 16.80
N LEU A 176 -6.27 -6.32 17.32
CA LEU A 176 -5.22 -6.38 18.35
C LEU A 176 -3.99 -7.21 17.93
N ASP A 177 -3.68 -7.24 16.64
CA ASP A 177 -2.52 -7.93 16.07
C ASP A 177 -1.71 -6.96 15.18
N ARG A 178 -0.69 -7.48 14.49
CA ARG A 178 0.04 -6.73 13.47
C ARG A 178 -0.90 -6.30 12.34
N VAL A 179 -0.68 -5.08 11.87
CA VAL A 179 -1.43 -4.47 10.77
C VAL A 179 -0.48 -4.00 9.68
N ASP A 180 -0.96 -4.09 8.44
CA ASP A 180 -0.32 -3.52 7.27
C ASP A 180 -0.99 -2.18 6.94
N ILE A 181 -0.17 -1.15 6.74
CA ILE A 181 -0.68 0.16 6.29
C ILE A 181 -1.03 0.05 4.81
N LEU A 182 -2.24 0.49 4.48
CA LEU A 182 -2.75 0.52 3.11
C LEU A 182 -2.70 1.93 2.56
N TYR A 183 -2.97 2.93 3.42
CA TYR A 183 -2.98 4.33 3.07
C TYR A 183 -2.70 5.20 4.31
N LYS A 184 -2.08 6.37 4.10
CA LYS A 184 -1.77 7.34 5.14
C LYS A 184 -1.97 8.75 4.60
N GLU A 185 -2.58 9.60 5.43
CA GLU A 185 -2.54 11.05 5.35
C GLU A 185 -1.77 11.55 6.56
N ASP A 186 -0.93 12.56 6.35
CA ASP A 186 -0.12 13.14 7.40
C ASP A 186 0.14 14.60 7.05
N ILE A 187 -0.61 15.47 7.71
CA ILE A 187 -0.54 16.92 7.55
C ILE A 187 0.30 17.57 8.66
N THR A 188 1.04 16.78 9.45
CA THR A 188 1.91 17.31 10.50
C THR A 188 3.10 18.05 9.91
N GLU A 189 3.48 19.15 10.52
CA GLU A 189 4.70 19.87 10.19
C GLU A 189 5.91 19.05 10.64
N LYS A 190 6.85 18.84 9.73
CA LYS A 190 8.07 18.06 9.98
C LYS A 190 9.29 18.97 9.91
N ASP A 191 10.18 18.88 10.90
CA ASP A 191 11.49 19.51 10.78
C ASP A 191 12.35 18.71 9.80
N PHE A 192 12.62 19.32 8.64
CA PHE A 192 13.45 18.71 7.60
C PHE A 192 14.84 18.30 8.10
N ARG A 193 15.39 18.99 9.12
CA ARG A 193 16.70 18.67 9.70
C ARG A 193 16.65 17.37 10.46
N GLU A 194 15.57 17.12 11.20
CA GLU A 194 15.36 15.88 11.92
C GLU A 194 15.09 14.73 10.96
N VAL A 195 14.22 14.94 9.96
CA VAL A 195 13.93 13.95 8.90
C VAL A 195 15.23 13.59 8.17
N ARG A 196 15.99 14.58 7.69
CA ARG A 196 17.27 14.34 7.01
C ARG A 196 18.27 13.63 7.91
N ARG A 197 18.38 14.00 9.20
CA ARG A 197 19.27 13.31 10.15
C ARG A 197 18.85 11.84 10.34
N TYR A 198 17.56 11.58 10.46
CA TYR A 198 17.01 10.25 10.65
C TYR A 198 17.23 9.35 9.43
N LEU A 199 16.91 9.83 8.22
CA LEU A 199 17.14 9.07 7.00
C LEU A 199 18.63 8.74 6.77
N GLN A 200 19.52 9.64 7.19
CA GLN A 200 20.97 9.42 7.10
C GLN A 200 21.54 8.53 8.21
N SER A 201 20.82 8.28 9.30
CA SER A 201 21.32 7.41 10.38
C SER A 201 21.45 5.96 9.92
N LYS A 202 20.66 5.56 8.91
CA LYS A 202 20.55 4.19 8.39
C LYS A 202 20.13 3.17 9.47
N GLU A 203 19.58 3.62 10.61
CA GLU A 203 19.00 2.74 11.64
C GLU A 203 17.80 1.98 11.08
N GLN A 204 17.06 2.62 10.17
CA GLN A 204 15.99 2.03 9.40
C GLN A 204 16.30 2.20 7.91
N ILE A 205 16.08 1.13 7.16
CA ILE A 205 16.35 1.07 5.71
C ILE A 205 15.06 1.01 4.92
N VAL A 206 13.98 0.46 5.48
CA VAL A 206 12.70 0.27 4.82
C VAL A 206 11.65 1.19 5.42
N PHE A 207 11.03 2.00 4.59
CA PHE A 207 10.01 2.99 4.95
C PHE A 207 8.75 2.73 4.13
N ASN A 208 7.60 2.75 4.78
CA ASN A 208 6.30 2.50 4.15
C ASN A 208 5.38 3.68 4.46
N HIS A 209 4.78 4.26 3.42
CA HIS A 209 3.78 5.33 3.54
C HIS A 209 4.29 6.58 4.26
N GLU A 210 5.58 6.91 4.13
CA GLU A 210 6.08 8.14 4.71
C GLU A 210 5.68 9.36 3.88
N ILE A 211 5.35 10.46 4.55
CA ILE A 211 4.95 11.72 3.92
C ILE A 211 5.96 12.80 4.29
N TYR A 212 6.91 13.02 3.39
CA TYR A 212 8.01 13.96 3.49
C TYR A 212 7.92 14.99 2.36
N GLU A 213 6.72 15.55 2.18
CA GLU A 213 6.41 16.54 1.15
C GLU A 213 6.90 17.94 1.50
N LYS A 214 7.31 18.71 0.49
CA LYS A 214 7.71 20.12 0.59
C LYS A 214 8.81 20.38 1.63
N LEU A 215 9.73 19.42 1.80
CA LEU A 215 10.86 19.53 2.71
C LEU A 215 12.15 19.86 1.94
N ASP A 216 13.03 20.62 2.60
CA ASP A 216 14.42 20.76 2.15
C ASP A 216 15.21 19.52 2.58
N LEU A 217 15.35 18.56 1.66
CA LEU A 217 16.13 17.34 1.82
C LEU A 217 17.41 17.41 0.98
N SER A 218 17.88 18.62 0.68
CA SER A 218 19.12 18.85 -0.06
C SER A 218 20.34 18.35 0.71
N ARG A 219 21.39 17.99 -0.02
CA ARG A 219 22.68 17.52 0.50
C ARG A 219 22.60 16.28 1.38
N GLY A 220 21.49 15.54 1.33
CA GLY A 220 21.29 14.33 2.10
C GLY A 220 21.88 13.09 1.43
N ASN A 221 22.40 12.16 2.25
CA ASN A 221 22.71 10.80 1.80
C ASN A 221 21.56 9.83 2.10
N TYR A 222 20.84 9.44 1.06
CA TYR A 222 19.72 8.51 1.06
C TYR A 222 20.07 7.17 0.37
N ASP A 223 21.36 6.89 0.17
CA ASP A 223 21.84 5.68 -0.50
C ASP A 223 21.31 4.41 0.17
N GLY A 224 20.89 3.45 -0.64
CA GLY A 224 20.40 2.14 -0.19
C GLY A 224 19.06 2.14 0.55
N LEU A 225 18.44 3.31 0.78
CA LEU A 225 17.14 3.38 1.43
C LEU A 225 16.04 2.83 0.50
N LYS A 226 15.02 2.26 1.14
CA LYS A 226 13.88 1.64 0.48
C LYS A 226 12.61 2.34 0.92
N PHE A 227 11.90 2.90 -0.05
CA PHE A 227 10.62 3.56 0.17
C PHE A 227 9.53 2.84 -0.62
N LEU A 228 8.44 2.54 0.08
CA LEU A 228 7.21 1.97 -0.47
C LEU A 228 6.08 2.96 -0.22
N TYR A 229 5.30 3.28 -1.24
CA TYR A 229 4.10 4.13 -1.10
C TYR A 229 4.35 5.48 -0.42
N SER A 230 5.57 6.01 -0.49
CA SER A 230 5.96 7.22 0.23
C SER A 230 5.86 8.44 -0.69
N SER A 231 5.49 9.58 -0.12
CA SER A 231 5.40 10.85 -0.85
C SER A 231 6.51 11.80 -0.42
N PHE A 232 7.18 12.35 -1.42
CA PHE A 232 8.16 13.42 -1.33
C PHE A 232 7.75 14.64 -2.16
N ALA A 233 6.49 14.72 -2.59
CA ALA A 233 6.02 15.71 -3.54
C ALA A 233 6.45 17.14 -3.16
N GLY A 234 7.03 17.85 -4.13
CA GLY A 234 7.51 19.22 -3.97
C GLY A 234 8.74 19.42 -3.08
N SER A 235 9.41 18.34 -2.64
CA SER A 235 10.64 18.44 -1.84
C SER A 235 11.87 18.80 -2.69
N ASP A 236 12.87 19.39 -2.04
CA ASP A 236 14.16 19.72 -2.63
C ASP A 236 15.18 18.63 -2.30
N PHE A 237 15.78 18.06 -3.33
CA PHE A 237 16.80 17.01 -3.29
C PHE A 237 18.10 17.44 -3.96
N THR A 238 18.33 18.74 -4.08
CA THR A 238 19.56 19.33 -4.63
C THR A 238 20.79 18.77 -3.92
N GLU A 239 21.81 18.35 -4.68
CA GLU A 239 23.07 17.79 -4.19
C GLU A 239 22.90 16.55 -3.28
N SER A 240 21.79 15.80 -3.40
CA SER A 240 21.56 14.58 -2.63
C SER A 240 21.98 13.31 -3.38
N SER A 241 22.11 12.20 -2.64
CA SER A 241 22.47 10.89 -3.18
C SER A 241 21.43 9.84 -2.79
N TRP A 242 20.95 9.06 -3.75
CA TRP A 242 19.93 8.01 -3.62
C TRP A 242 20.43 6.67 -4.18
N ASN A 243 21.74 6.54 -4.36
CA ASN A 243 22.35 5.44 -5.09
C ASN A 243 21.96 4.10 -4.48
N LYS A 244 21.71 3.10 -5.33
CA LYS A 244 21.35 1.72 -4.92
C LYS A 244 20.08 1.66 -4.06
N GLY A 245 19.24 2.69 -4.12
CA GLY A 245 17.96 2.74 -3.42
C GLY A 245 16.89 1.87 -4.09
N GLN A 246 15.75 1.75 -3.41
CA GLN A 246 14.55 1.11 -3.96
C GLN A 246 13.34 2.01 -3.72
N LEU A 247 12.76 2.53 -4.78
CA LEU A 247 11.62 3.46 -4.73
C LEU A 247 10.45 2.80 -5.46
N LEU A 248 9.46 2.32 -4.71
CA LEU A 248 8.29 1.64 -5.26
C LEU A 248 7.03 2.43 -4.91
N PHE A 249 6.17 2.68 -5.89
CA PHE A 249 4.90 3.39 -5.73
C PHE A 249 5.05 4.76 -5.07
N SER A 250 6.20 5.42 -5.24
CA SER A 250 6.55 6.64 -4.52
C SER A 250 6.32 7.88 -5.36
N ASP A 251 5.93 8.98 -4.70
CA ASP A 251 5.64 10.25 -5.37
C ASP A 251 6.78 11.26 -5.18
N PHE A 252 7.43 11.62 -6.28
CA PHE A 252 8.45 12.67 -6.40
C PHE A 252 7.95 13.81 -7.31
N SER A 253 6.63 13.95 -7.48
CA SER A 253 6.07 14.97 -8.33
C SER A 253 6.47 16.36 -7.87
N LYS A 254 6.81 17.23 -8.82
CA LYS A 254 7.23 18.62 -8.57
C LYS A 254 8.45 18.78 -7.68
N CYS A 255 9.22 17.72 -7.43
CA CYS A 255 10.49 17.81 -6.70
C CYS A 255 11.53 18.63 -7.47
N ILE A 256 12.48 19.20 -6.72
CA ILE A 256 13.68 19.83 -7.28
C ILE A 256 14.84 18.84 -7.12
N LEU A 257 15.41 18.41 -8.23
CA LEU A 257 16.48 17.41 -8.29
C LEU A 257 17.63 18.01 -9.10
N LYS A 258 18.51 18.76 -8.43
CA LYS A 258 19.67 19.39 -9.05
C LYS A 258 20.96 18.76 -8.55
N ASN A 259 21.82 18.28 -9.44
CA ASN A 259 23.04 17.54 -9.05
C ASN A 259 22.74 16.35 -8.14
N THR A 260 21.64 15.63 -8.40
CA THR A 260 21.20 14.48 -7.60
C THR A 260 21.70 13.18 -8.21
N ASN A 261 22.32 12.32 -7.41
CA ASN A 261 22.71 10.98 -7.86
C ASN A 261 21.62 9.98 -7.51
N MET A 262 21.16 9.20 -8.48
CA MET A 262 20.23 8.09 -8.29
C MET A 262 20.73 6.84 -9.00
N GLU A 263 22.04 6.62 -9.03
CA GLU A 263 22.69 5.53 -9.77
C GLU A 263 22.34 4.16 -9.19
N GLU A 264 22.20 3.16 -10.06
CA GLU A 264 21.85 1.79 -9.71
C GLU A 264 20.55 1.67 -8.86
N THR A 265 19.66 2.66 -8.96
CA THR A 265 18.41 2.71 -8.17
C THR A 265 17.31 1.93 -8.88
N GLN A 266 16.45 1.26 -8.11
CA GLN A 266 15.28 0.57 -8.62
C GLN A 266 14.03 1.42 -8.45
N PHE A 267 13.35 1.70 -9.56
CA PHE A 267 12.10 2.43 -9.61
C PHE A 267 10.99 1.52 -10.17
N PHE A 268 9.88 1.46 -9.45
CA PHE A 268 8.66 0.81 -9.92
C PHE A 268 7.45 1.69 -9.59
N GLU A 269 6.66 2.08 -10.59
CA GLU A 269 5.51 2.98 -10.39
C GLU A 269 5.87 4.27 -9.65
N VAL A 270 6.97 4.92 -10.03
CA VAL A 270 7.42 6.18 -9.42
C VAL A 270 6.94 7.37 -10.24
N ASN A 271 6.44 8.38 -9.55
CA ASN A 271 5.93 9.59 -10.18
C ASN A 271 6.92 10.76 -10.04
N PHE A 272 7.54 11.19 -11.13
CA PHE A 272 8.33 12.43 -11.25
C PHE A 272 7.60 13.54 -12.00
N SER A 273 6.26 13.48 -12.11
CA SER A 273 5.52 14.44 -12.94
C SER A 273 5.73 15.88 -12.47
N GLY A 274 6.05 16.77 -13.41
CA GLY A 274 6.34 18.18 -13.16
C GLY A 274 7.62 18.45 -12.33
N ALA A 275 8.45 17.44 -12.06
CA ALA A 275 9.72 17.64 -11.35
C ALA A 275 10.74 18.39 -12.22
N ALA A 276 11.67 19.09 -11.56
CA ALA A 276 12.80 19.76 -12.20
C ALA A 276 14.07 18.94 -11.98
N LEU A 277 14.54 18.24 -13.02
CA LEU A 277 15.74 17.42 -13.01
C LEU A 277 16.85 18.13 -13.79
N GLU A 278 17.90 18.57 -13.09
CA GLU A 278 19.07 19.23 -13.68
C GLU A 278 20.34 18.50 -13.22
N HIS A 279 21.14 17.96 -14.14
CA HIS A 279 22.35 17.19 -13.80
C HIS A 279 22.06 16.00 -12.87
N VAL A 280 20.98 15.26 -13.14
CA VAL A 280 20.63 14.04 -12.42
C VAL A 280 21.27 12.82 -13.09
N SER A 281 21.82 11.90 -12.30
CA SER A 281 22.35 10.62 -12.80
C SER A 281 21.39 9.47 -12.45
N PHE A 282 20.82 8.84 -13.48
CA PHE A 282 20.11 7.56 -13.39
C PHE A 282 20.99 6.39 -13.88
N ALA A 283 22.31 6.56 -13.94
CA ALA A 283 23.19 5.56 -14.53
C ALA A 283 23.00 4.17 -13.91
N GLY A 284 22.88 3.12 -14.74
CA GLY A 284 22.65 1.74 -14.30
C GLY A 284 21.32 1.47 -13.58
N SER A 285 20.41 2.44 -13.50
CA SER A 285 19.13 2.29 -12.80
C SER A 285 18.13 1.44 -13.59
N LYS A 286 17.15 0.86 -12.88
CA LYS A 286 16.00 0.20 -13.51
C LYS A 286 14.76 1.05 -13.29
N LEU A 287 14.15 1.52 -14.37
CA LEU A 287 12.93 2.31 -14.37
C LEU A 287 11.81 1.48 -14.98
N SER A 288 10.80 1.11 -14.18
CA SER A 288 9.57 0.46 -14.65
C SER A 288 8.34 1.24 -14.21
N GLN A 289 7.43 1.51 -15.15
CA GLN A 289 6.21 2.28 -14.97
C GLN A 289 6.45 3.66 -14.33
N VAL A 290 7.52 4.34 -14.75
CA VAL A 290 7.90 5.64 -14.21
C VAL A 290 7.28 6.77 -15.04
N SER A 291 6.69 7.77 -14.38
CA SER A 291 6.17 8.96 -15.05
C SER A 291 7.09 10.16 -14.89
N PHE A 292 7.54 10.75 -16.00
CA PHE A 292 8.18 12.06 -16.10
C PHE A 292 7.24 13.08 -16.75
N GLU A 293 5.92 12.90 -16.66
CA GLU A 293 4.95 13.76 -17.34
C GLU A 293 5.12 15.24 -16.96
N GLY A 294 5.31 16.10 -17.96
CA GLY A 294 5.50 17.54 -17.73
C GLY A 294 6.78 17.92 -16.96
N ALA A 295 7.70 16.98 -16.71
CA ALA A 295 8.96 17.25 -16.04
C ALA A 295 9.95 17.99 -16.95
N THR A 296 10.91 18.70 -16.36
CA THR A 296 12.06 19.26 -17.09
C THR A 296 13.29 18.41 -16.79
N LEU A 297 13.95 17.91 -17.83
CA LEU A 297 15.14 17.08 -17.76
C LEU A 297 16.27 17.78 -18.52
N SER A 298 17.17 18.43 -17.80
CA SER A 298 18.32 19.14 -18.35
C SER A 298 19.63 18.46 -17.94
N ASN A 299 20.41 18.00 -18.92
CA ASN A 299 21.67 17.27 -18.70
C ASN A 299 21.49 16.02 -17.80
N VAL A 300 20.42 15.25 -18.01
CA VAL A 300 20.17 14.00 -17.25
C VAL A 300 20.94 12.85 -17.90
N ASP A 301 21.63 12.06 -17.08
CA ASP A 301 22.37 10.88 -17.49
C ASP A 301 21.54 9.61 -17.30
N PHE A 302 21.41 8.83 -18.37
CA PHE A 302 20.75 7.53 -18.41
C PHE A 302 21.71 6.41 -18.84
N ASP A 303 23.03 6.59 -18.74
CA ASP A 303 24.01 5.59 -19.20
C ASP A 303 23.80 4.25 -18.48
N GLY A 304 23.65 3.18 -19.25
CA GLY A 304 23.34 1.84 -18.73
C GLY A 304 21.98 1.71 -18.02
N ALA A 305 21.13 2.74 -18.00
CA ALA A 305 19.80 2.64 -17.41
C ALA A 305 18.88 1.74 -18.25
N LEU A 306 18.06 0.95 -17.57
CA LEU A 306 17.06 0.07 -18.16
C LEU A 306 15.67 0.69 -17.99
N LEU A 307 15.14 1.23 -19.08
CA LEU A 307 13.75 1.69 -19.16
C LEU A 307 12.91 0.54 -19.68
N VAL A 308 12.09 -0.03 -18.80
CA VAL A 308 11.26 -1.21 -19.03
C VAL A 308 9.82 -0.81 -18.77
N GLU A 309 8.84 -1.30 -19.53
CA GLU A 309 7.41 -1.12 -19.24
C GLU A 309 6.96 0.34 -18.95
N GLU A 310 6.33 0.98 -19.94
CA GLU A 310 5.53 2.20 -19.73
C GLU A 310 6.24 3.36 -19.00
N VAL A 311 7.43 3.77 -19.48
CA VAL A 311 8.04 5.02 -19.03
C VAL A 311 7.42 6.21 -19.80
N ASN A 312 6.75 7.10 -19.08
CA ASN A 312 5.98 8.20 -19.65
C ASN A 312 6.78 9.51 -19.68
N PHE A 313 7.03 10.06 -20.87
CA PHE A 313 7.67 11.37 -21.07
C PHE A 313 6.73 12.43 -21.68
N ASN A 314 5.41 12.22 -21.60
CA ASN A 314 4.43 13.14 -22.18
C ASN A 314 4.62 14.55 -21.63
N ASN A 315 4.65 15.54 -22.51
CA ASN A 315 4.88 16.95 -22.17
C ASN A 315 6.20 17.25 -21.43
N ALA A 316 7.12 16.29 -21.32
CA ALA A 316 8.42 16.52 -20.71
C ALA A 316 9.31 17.39 -21.61
N VAL A 317 10.10 18.26 -21.01
CA VAL A 317 11.10 19.08 -21.70
C VAL A 317 12.46 18.42 -21.54
N LEU A 318 13.08 18.03 -22.66
CA LEU A 318 14.38 17.34 -22.69
C LEU A 318 15.45 18.29 -23.26
N GLU A 319 16.37 18.74 -22.42
CA GLU A 319 17.49 19.58 -22.79
C GLU A 319 18.80 18.84 -22.55
N ASN A 320 19.65 18.70 -23.57
CA ASN A 320 20.94 18.00 -23.46
C ASN A 320 20.84 16.60 -22.81
N THR A 321 19.69 15.95 -22.96
CA THR A 321 19.37 14.65 -22.35
C THR A 321 19.10 13.65 -23.47
N ARG A 322 19.73 12.48 -23.40
CA ARG A 322 19.51 11.39 -24.35
C ARG A 322 18.78 10.25 -23.65
N ILE A 323 17.62 9.87 -24.18
CA ILE A 323 16.87 8.72 -23.69
C ILE A 323 17.47 7.45 -24.32
N PRO A 324 17.77 6.40 -23.54
CA PRO A 324 18.26 5.13 -24.08
C PRO A 324 17.17 4.45 -24.91
N GLU A 325 17.56 3.63 -25.88
CA GLU A 325 16.61 2.80 -26.62
C GLU A 325 15.91 1.82 -25.68
N SER A 326 14.57 1.79 -25.69
CA SER A 326 13.76 0.82 -24.95
C SER A 326 14.08 -0.59 -25.45
N ARG A 327 14.39 -1.52 -24.55
CA ARG A 327 14.66 -2.94 -24.88
C ARG A 327 13.44 -3.83 -24.68
#